data_AF-A0AAV7QD65-F1
#
_entry.id   AF-A0AAV7QD65-F1
#
_cell.length_a   1.000
_cell.length_b   1.000
_cell.length_c   1.000
_cell.angle_alpha   90.00
_cell.angle_beta   90.00
_cell.angle_gamma   90.00
#
_symmetry.space_group_name_H-M   'P 1'
#
loop_
_entity.id
_entity.type
_entity.pdbx_description
1 polymer ?
#
loop_
_entity_poly.entity_id
_entity_poly.type
_entity_poly.pdbx_seq_one_letter_code
_entity_poly.pdbx_strand_id
1 'polypeptide(L)'
;MEKFQNGSKGNGLRATVHVSPGEVLYVAEPFAYTVKKQGRGLVCEYCLRATVKLLQCSQCKFAKYCGKECQTKAWLDHKRECKCLKSTKSKFDTDTVRLVGKIVFKMIRKSPCPSEELYSVPELETNFGKISKEYKKEFELFADMLQLYLKEEISDVSQLLSDVNLPELFAKVTCNRFSIVNGEMLAVAVGLYPGMSLLNHSCEPNCKIVFIGRHLHLRAIRKIQAGEELTVTYIDQLMPTVERQNQLKSKYCFECDCRLCQTCDNDERMLSGDRQASEKTKDLVSKVLELQSKKQWGESLALCRAQLERNTGLVPDKNIYQLRILDYAMDACMTLNLPEEALRYGYRTLEPYRYYTSGINASQALQMIKIGPLLGQQGKLLECMSMFQEAYGIMKIFYGREHPMTQNLIKILGC
;
A
#
# COMPACT_ATOMS: atom_id res chain seq x y z
N MET A 1 -15.88 11.25 13.94
CA MET A 1 -14.48 11.11 14.41
C MET A 1 -13.87 12.48 14.54
N GLU A 2 -12.84 12.64 15.37
CA GLU A 2 -12.22 13.95 15.63
C GLU A 2 -10.71 13.82 15.88
N LYS A 3 -9.98 14.91 15.62
CA LYS A 3 -8.56 15.06 15.98
C LYS A 3 -8.43 15.18 17.49
N PHE A 4 -7.46 14.49 18.08
CA PHE A 4 -7.10 14.62 19.48
C PHE A 4 -5.58 14.58 19.67
N GLN A 5 -5.08 15.06 20.81
CA GLN A 5 -3.68 14.89 21.19
C GLN A 5 -3.49 13.59 21.96
N ASN A 6 -2.64 12.71 21.42
CA ASN A 6 -2.19 11.49 22.05
C ASN A 6 -0.87 11.77 22.81
N GLY A 7 -0.87 11.56 24.13
CA GLY A 7 0.24 11.94 25.01
C GLY A 7 1.62 11.36 24.63
N SER A 8 1.67 10.23 23.93
CA SER A 8 2.94 9.60 23.50
C SER A 8 3.16 9.57 21.98
N LYS A 9 2.10 9.75 21.17
CA LYS A 9 2.14 9.55 19.70
C LYS A 9 1.91 10.83 18.89
N GLY A 10 1.81 11.99 19.54
CA GLY A 10 1.54 13.26 18.88
C GLY A 10 0.04 13.45 18.64
N ASN A 11 -0.36 13.84 17.43
CA ASN A 11 -1.79 13.93 17.10
C ASN A 11 -2.34 12.55 16.71
N GLY A 12 -3.65 12.38 16.87
CA GLY A 12 -4.38 11.16 16.48
C GLY A 12 -5.80 11.46 16.01
N LEU A 13 -6.48 10.43 15.50
CA LEU A 13 -7.94 10.45 15.33
C LEU A 13 -8.60 9.51 16.33
N ARG A 14 -9.75 9.89 16.87
CA ARG A 14 -10.57 9.01 17.71
C ARG A 14 -12.02 8.95 17.22
N ALA A 15 -12.69 7.84 17.52
CA ALA A 15 -14.12 7.70 17.24
C ALA A 15 -14.93 8.62 18.16
N THR A 16 -15.93 9.30 17.63
CA THR A 16 -16.88 10.13 18.42
C THR A 16 -18.15 9.39 18.77
N VAL A 17 -18.36 8.23 18.14
CA VAL A 17 -19.52 7.35 18.28
C VAL A 17 -19.06 5.91 18.24
N HIS A 18 -19.93 4.98 18.63
CA HIS A 18 -19.73 3.57 18.41
C HIS A 18 -19.72 3.24 16.91
N VAL A 19 -18.83 2.36 16.46
CA VAL A 19 -18.71 1.92 15.05
C VAL A 19 -18.69 0.40 14.97
N SER A 20 -19.48 -0.16 14.04
CA SER A 20 -19.53 -1.61 13.79
C SER A 20 -18.52 -2.06 12.73
N PRO A 21 -18.10 -3.34 12.74
CA PRO A 21 -17.22 -3.89 11.71
C PRO A 21 -17.81 -3.70 10.30
N GLY A 22 -16.98 -3.24 9.36
CA GLY A 22 -17.33 -3.03 7.96
C GLY A 22 -17.92 -1.65 7.65
N GLU A 23 -18.23 -0.82 8.65
CA GLU A 23 -18.68 0.56 8.41
C GLU A 23 -17.58 1.43 7.79
N VAL A 24 -17.96 2.38 6.93
CA VAL A 24 -17.06 3.40 6.37
C VAL A 24 -17.11 4.61 7.29
N LEU A 25 -16.00 4.92 7.96
CA LEU A 25 -15.90 6.06 8.88
C LEU A 25 -15.67 7.37 8.14
N TYR A 26 -14.94 7.32 7.03
CA TYR A 26 -14.57 8.51 6.27
C TYR A 26 -14.16 8.18 4.84
N VAL A 27 -14.41 9.11 3.91
CA VAL A 27 -13.93 9.07 2.53
C VAL A 27 -13.14 10.35 2.26
N ALA A 28 -11.86 10.21 1.95
CA ALA A 28 -10.97 11.33 1.67
C ALA A 28 -10.57 11.36 0.18
N GLU A 29 -10.61 12.56 -0.40
CA GLU A 29 -9.89 12.86 -1.64
C GLU A 29 -8.41 13.15 -1.33
N PRO A 30 -7.47 12.91 -2.26
CA PRO A 30 -6.08 13.30 -2.07
C PRO A 30 -5.92 14.81 -2.17
N PHE A 31 -5.06 15.38 -1.33
CA PHE A 31 -4.53 16.72 -1.55
C PHE A 31 -3.77 16.76 -2.89
N ALA A 32 -2.87 15.80 -3.12
CA ALA A 32 -2.20 15.60 -4.38
C ALA A 32 -1.86 14.12 -4.57
N TYR A 33 -1.74 13.66 -5.81
CA TYR A 33 -1.29 12.31 -6.13
C TYR A 33 -0.63 12.25 -7.52
N THR A 34 0.14 11.19 -7.74
CA THR A 34 0.76 10.92 -9.03
C THR A 34 0.77 9.42 -9.32
N VAL A 35 0.64 9.04 -10.59
CA VAL A 35 0.78 7.65 -11.04
C VAL A 35 2.24 7.24 -10.94
N LYS A 36 2.48 6.13 -10.23
CA LYS A 36 3.81 5.54 -10.05
C LYS A 36 4.32 5.00 -11.37
N LYS A 37 5.64 4.87 -11.52
CA LYS A 37 6.26 4.31 -12.73
C LYS A 37 5.59 3.00 -13.20
N GLN A 38 5.25 2.11 -12.27
CA GLN A 38 4.58 0.83 -12.55
C GLN A 38 3.16 0.98 -13.08
N GLY A 39 2.42 2.02 -12.68
CA GLY A 39 1.05 2.28 -13.14
C GLY A 39 0.96 3.05 -14.45
N ARG A 40 2.07 3.65 -14.93
CA ARG A 40 2.05 4.54 -16.10
C ARG A 40 1.62 3.79 -17.36
N GLY A 41 0.59 4.30 -18.02
CA GLY A 41 0.02 3.67 -19.21
C GLY A 41 -0.84 2.43 -18.94
N LEU A 42 -0.92 1.97 -17.69
CA LEU A 42 -1.88 0.95 -17.26
C LEU A 42 -3.17 1.57 -16.73
N VAL A 43 -3.04 2.70 -16.03
CA VAL A 43 -4.18 3.42 -15.42
C VAL A 43 -4.30 4.85 -15.93
N CYS A 44 -5.52 5.39 -15.86
CA CYS A 44 -5.77 6.80 -16.12
C CYS A 44 -5.12 7.69 -15.05
N GLU A 45 -4.45 8.77 -15.47
CA GLU A 45 -3.80 9.77 -14.59
C GLU A 45 -4.78 10.56 -13.70
N TYR A 46 -6.10 10.45 -13.94
CA TYR A 46 -7.12 11.11 -13.12
C TYR A 46 -7.86 10.13 -12.21
N CYS A 47 -8.54 9.13 -12.76
CA CYS A 47 -9.41 8.25 -11.98
C CYS A 47 -8.69 7.01 -11.44
N LEU A 48 -7.44 6.77 -11.86
CA LEU A 48 -6.63 5.60 -11.51
C LEU A 48 -7.25 4.24 -11.90
N ARG A 49 -8.31 4.24 -12.73
CA ARG A 49 -8.90 3.02 -13.28
C ARG A 49 -8.10 2.55 -14.50
N ALA A 50 -7.94 1.24 -14.61
CA ALA A 50 -7.40 0.61 -15.81
C ALA A 50 -8.47 0.58 -16.92
N THR A 51 -8.05 0.77 -18.17
CA THR A 51 -8.92 0.69 -19.34
C THR A 51 -8.14 0.17 -20.54
N VAL A 52 -8.83 -0.46 -21.49
CA VAL A 52 -8.21 -1.07 -22.69
C VAL A 52 -7.34 -0.07 -23.48
N LYS A 53 -7.78 1.19 -23.59
CA LYS A 53 -7.07 2.22 -24.34
C LYS A 53 -7.08 3.54 -23.59
N LEU A 54 -5.90 4.10 -23.37
CA LEU A 54 -5.73 5.43 -22.79
C LEU A 54 -5.34 6.46 -23.87
N LEU A 55 -5.93 7.64 -23.78
CA LEU A 55 -5.65 8.80 -24.62
C LEU A 55 -4.52 9.63 -24.00
N GLN A 56 -3.52 9.98 -24.80
CA GLN A 56 -2.36 10.73 -24.33
C GLN A 56 -2.59 12.24 -24.40
N CYS A 57 -2.10 12.98 -23.40
CA CYS A 57 -2.04 14.44 -23.44
C CYS A 57 -1.26 14.90 -24.67
N SER A 58 -1.87 15.74 -25.51
CA SER A 58 -1.27 16.21 -26.76
C SER A 58 -0.04 17.10 -26.56
N GLN A 59 0.10 17.71 -25.37
CA GLN A 59 1.17 18.66 -25.06
C GLN A 59 2.43 17.99 -24.51
N CYS A 60 2.32 17.27 -23.38
CA CYS A 60 3.48 16.63 -22.75
C CYS A 60 3.81 15.24 -23.30
N LYS A 61 2.86 14.59 -23.99
CA LYS A 61 2.97 13.18 -24.43
C LYS A 61 3.27 12.21 -23.28
N PHE A 62 3.05 12.62 -22.03
CA PHE A 62 3.33 11.81 -20.85
C PHE A 62 2.05 11.31 -20.20
N ALA A 63 1.20 12.24 -19.73
CA ALA A 63 -0.03 11.91 -19.03
C ALA A 63 -1.04 11.21 -19.96
N LYS A 64 -1.71 10.19 -19.45
CA LYS A 64 -2.67 9.34 -20.18
C LYS A 64 -4.00 9.27 -19.44
N TYR A 65 -5.12 9.34 -20.17
CA TYR A 65 -6.47 9.43 -19.61
C TYR A 65 -7.41 8.42 -20.26
N CYS A 66 -8.40 7.91 -19.52
CA CYS A 66 -9.41 7.01 -20.09
C CYS A 66 -10.40 7.70 -21.04
N GLY A 67 -10.46 9.04 -21.04
CA GLY A 67 -11.36 9.81 -21.88
C GLY A 67 -11.25 11.31 -21.65
N LYS A 68 -11.97 12.07 -22.48
CA LYS A 68 -12.00 13.55 -22.45
C LYS A 68 -12.42 14.09 -21.09
N GLU A 69 -13.40 13.47 -20.45
CA GLU A 69 -13.90 13.89 -19.13
C GLU A 69 -12.80 13.88 -18.06
N CYS A 70 -12.06 12.76 -17.94
CA CYS A 70 -10.95 12.65 -17.00
C CYS A 70 -9.80 13.61 -17.33
N GLN A 71 -9.51 13.83 -18.61
CA GLN A 71 -8.52 14.81 -19.04
C GLN A 71 -8.93 16.24 -18.64
N THR A 72 -10.19 16.61 -18.83
CA THR A 72 -10.72 17.93 -18.45
C THR A 72 -10.66 18.12 -16.93
N LYS A 73 -11.11 17.13 -16.15
CA LYS A 73 -11.08 17.18 -14.68
C LYS A 73 -9.65 17.25 -14.11
N ALA A 74 -8.69 16.58 -14.74
CA ALA A 74 -7.29 16.63 -14.33
C ALA A 74 -6.59 17.94 -14.69
N TRP A 75 -7.11 18.72 -15.65
CA TRP A 75 -6.37 19.83 -16.24
C TRP A 75 -5.95 20.89 -15.24
N LEU A 76 -6.80 21.18 -14.25
CA LEU A 76 -6.50 22.16 -13.20
C LEU A 76 -5.20 21.83 -12.44
N ASP A 77 -4.96 20.55 -12.15
CA ASP A 77 -3.76 20.08 -11.45
C ASP A 77 -2.62 19.71 -12.41
N HIS A 78 -2.94 19.33 -13.66
CA HIS A 78 -1.95 18.92 -14.66
C HIS A 78 -1.34 20.11 -15.43
N LYS A 79 -2.04 21.23 -15.61
CA LYS A 79 -1.65 22.31 -16.55
C LYS A 79 -0.20 22.79 -16.35
N ARG A 80 0.22 23.02 -15.10
CA ARG A 80 1.59 23.47 -14.77
C ARG A 80 2.59 22.32 -14.94
N GLU A 81 2.30 21.17 -14.35
CA GLU A 81 3.11 19.94 -14.47
C GLU A 81 3.33 19.54 -15.95
N CYS A 82 2.34 19.76 -16.82
CA CYS A 82 2.40 19.44 -18.24
C CYS A 82 3.57 20.13 -18.94
N LYS A 83 3.88 21.38 -18.59
CA LYS A 83 5.01 22.12 -19.17
C LYS A 83 6.34 21.56 -18.65
N CYS A 84 6.44 21.28 -17.35
CA CYS A 84 7.60 20.64 -16.72
C CYS A 84 7.91 19.26 -17.33
N LEU A 85 6.88 18.42 -17.53
CA LEU A 85 7.03 17.10 -18.14
C LEU A 85 7.50 17.20 -19.60
N LYS A 86 6.99 18.19 -20.35
CA LYS A 86 7.38 18.44 -21.74
C LYS A 86 8.85 18.86 -21.85
N SER A 87 9.31 19.79 -21.01
CA SER A 87 10.68 20.33 -21.07
C SER A 87 11.73 19.32 -20.61
N THR A 88 11.44 18.61 -19.52
CA THR A 88 12.38 17.65 -18.92
C THR A 88 12.47 16.34 -19.69
N LYS A 89 11.56 16.08 -20.64
CA LYS A 89 11.43 14.80 -21.34
C LYS A 89 11.43 13.61 -20.37
N SER A 90 10.84 13.79 -19.19
CA SER A 90 10.76 12.79 -18.11
C SER A 90 12.11 12.37 -17.49
N LYS A 91 13.18 13.17 -17.61
CA LYS A 91 14.48 12.86 -17.00
C LYS A 91 14.49 12.86 -15.46
N PHE A 92 13.57 13.60 -14.83
CA PHE A 92 13.48 13.80 -13.38
C PHE A 92 12.17 13.22 -12.79
N ASP A 93 11.63 12.18 -13.42
CA ASP A 93 10.27 11.69 -13.18
C ASP A 93 10.12 10.76 -11.96
N THR A 94 10.88 11.01 -10.89
CA THR A 94 10.69 10.24 -9.65
C THR A 94 9.30 10.51 -9.07
N ASP A 95 8.65 9.48 -8.55
CA ASP A 95 7.28 9.59 -8.05
C ASP A 95 7.19 10.60 -6.89
N THR A 96 8.24 10.68 -6.05
CA THR A 96 8.33 11.65 -4.95
C THR A 96 8.44 13.08 -5.46
N VAL A 97 9.34 13.38 -6.41
CA VAL A 97 9.49 14.75 -6.96
C VAL A 97 8.23 15.21 -7.66
N ARG A 98 7.59 14.33 -8.45
CA ARG A 98 6.32 14.67 -9.11
C ARG A 98 5.21 14.95 -8.10
N LEU A 99 5.12 14.15 -7.03
CA LEU A 99 4.14 14.38 -5.98
C LEU A 99 4.37 15.73 -5.27
N VAL A 100 5.61 16.01 -4.87
CA VAL A 100 5.97 17.28 -4.21
C VAL A 100 5.76 18.47 -5.15
N GLY A 101 6.08 18.35 -6.43
CA GLY A 101 5.80 19.39 -7.43
C GLY A 101 4.30 19.72 -7.53
N LYS A 102 3.44 18.70 -7.54
CA LYS A 102 1.98 18.91 -7.49
C LYS A 102 1.52 19.55 -6.18
N ILE A 103 2.12 19.19 -5.05
CA ILE A 103 1.86 19.80 -3.75
C ILE A 103 2.22 21.29 -3.80
N VAL A 104 3.42 21.64 -4.26
CA VAL A 104 3.88 23.03 -4.42
C VAL A 104 2.93 23.83 -5.31
N PHE A 105 2.55 23.29 -6.48
CA PHE A 105 1.60 23.97 -7.36
C PHE A 105 0.25 24.21 -6.69
N LYS A 106 -0.24 23.26 -5.89
CA LYS A 106 -1.51 23.39 -5.18
C LYS A 106 -1.42 24.37 -4.00
N MET A 107 -0.31 24.38 -3.27
CA MET A 107 -0.04 25.35 -2.19
C MET A 107 -0.01 26.79 -2.74
N ILE A 108 0.68 27.02 -3.87
CA ILE A 108 0.71 28.33 -4.54
C ILE A 108 -0.69 28.75 -4.99
N ARG A 109 -1.49 27.79 -5.50
CA ARG A 109 -2.86 28.06 -5.94
C ARG A 109 -3.83 28.36 -4.79
N LYS A 110 -3.49 27.99 -3.54
CA LYS A 110 -4.31 28.16 -2.32
C LYS A 110 -5.76 27.71 -2.49
N SER A 111 -5.99 26.66 -3.27
CA SER A 111 -7.36 26.15 -3.46
C SER A 111 -7.82 25.40 -2.21
N PRO A 112 -9.04 25.65 -1.71
CA PRO A 112 -9.63 24.84 -0.65
C PRO A 112 -9.58 23.36 -1.02
N CYS A 113 -9.17 22.53 -0.06
CA CYS A 113 -9.09 21.09 -0.25
C CYS A 113 -9.79 20.39 0.91
N PRO A 114 -10.86 19.61 0.66
CA PRO A 114 -11.54 18.83 1.71
C PRO A 114 -10.60 17.86 2.44
N SER A 115 -9.50 17.45 1.79
CA SER A 115 -8.48 16.60 2.42
C SER A 115 -7.76 17.25 3.59
N GLU A 116 -7.86 18.57 3.75
CA GLU A 116 -7.21 19.34 4.82
C GLU A 116 -8.13 19.76 5.97
N GLU A 117 -9.41 19.33 5.95
CA GLU A 117 -10.41 19.73 6.95
C GLU A 117 -10.03 19.36 8.39
N LEU A 118 -9.43 18.18 8.58
CA LEU A 118 -9.00 17.68 9.89
C LEU A 118 -7.54 18.03 10.21
N TYR A 119 -6.72 18.24 9.18
CA TYR A 119 -5.28 18.44 9.32
C TYR A 119 -4.69 18.97 8.02
N SER A 120 -3.79 19.95 8.08
CA SER A 120 -3.22 20.60 6.89
C SER A 120 -1.80 20.13 6.56
N VAL A 121 -1.33 20.38 5.33
CA VAL A 121 0.04 20.03 4.89
C VAL A 121 1.13 20.65 5.80
N PRO A 122 1.04 21.93 6.22
CA PRO A 122 2.03 22.50 7.14
C PRO A 122 2.11 21.79 8.49
N GLU A 123 0.98 21.26 9.01
CA GLU A 123 0.93 20.58 10.31
C GLU A 123 1.51 19.15 10.28
N LEU A 124 1.74 18.56 9.10
CA LEU A 124 2.22 17.18 8.98
C LEU A 124 3.52 16.94 9.75
N GLU A 125 3.60 15.80 10.45
CA GLU A 125 4.83 15.36 11.11
C GLU A 125 5.95 15.20 10.08
N THR A 126 7.17 15.59 10.45
CA THR A 126 8.33 15.56 9.55
C THR A 126 9.34 14.52 10.00
N ASN A 127 9.38 14.22 11.30
CA ASN A 127 10.47 13.53 11.99
C ASN A 127 11.86 14.07 11.64
N PHE A 128 11.96 15.31 11.12
CA PHE A 128 13.19 15.85 10.54
C PHE A 128 14.32 15.97 11.57
N GLY A 129 13.98 16.15 12.84
CA GLY A 129 14.95 16.11 13.95
C GLY A 129 15.51 14.70 14.24
N LYS A 130 14.78 13.63 13.88
CA LYS A 130 15.10 12.23 14.22
C LYS A 130 15.75 11.47 13.07
N ILE A 131 15.58 11.91 11.83
CA ILE A 131 16.19 11.26 10.65
C ILE A 131 17.71 11.47 10.61
N SER A 132 18.42 10.49 10.04
CA SER A 132 19.89 10.52 9.94
C SER A 132 20.39 11.60 8.97
N LYS A 133 21.69 11.91 9.04
CA LYS A 133 22.32 12.89 8.14
C LYS A 133 22.27 12.45 6.68
N GLU A 134 22.34 11.15 6.44
CA GLU A 134 22.28 10.54 5.10
C GLU A 134 20.91 10.77 4.46
N TYR A 135 19.83 10.55 5.22
CA TYR A 135 18.46 10.83 4.74
C TYR A 135 18.23 12.32 4.49
N LYS A 136 18.80 13.21 5.32
CA LYS A 136 18.73 14.66 5.08
C LYS A 136 19.38 15.06 3.77
N LYS A 137 20.58 14.51 3.47
CA LYS A 137 21.26 14.72 2.19
C LYS A 137 20.44 14.21 1.00
N GLU A 138 19.73 13.09 1.15
CA GLU A 138 18.82 12.59 0.11
C GLU A 138 17.69 13.59 -0.17
N PHE A 139 17.11 14.21 0.86
CA PHE A 139 16.08 15.23 0.71
C PHE A 139 16.61 16.56 0.11
N GLU A 140 17.86 16.93 0.39
CA GLU A 140 18.54 18.04 -0.30
C GLU A 140 18.66 17.75 -1.81
N LEU A 141 19.12 16.55 -2.18
CA LEU A 141 19.21 16.14 -3.59
C LEU A 141 17.83 16.13 -4.27
N PHE A 142 16.78 15.70 -3.57
CA PHE A 142 15.42 15.77 -4.09
C PHE A 142 14.91 17.21 -4.24
N ALA A 143 15.29 18.12 -3.35
CA ALA A 143 14.98 19.54 -3.47
C ALA A 143 15.64 20.15 -4.71
N ASP A 144 16.92 19.86 -4.97
CA ASP A 144 17.62 20.31 -6.18
C ASP A 144 16.96 19.76 -7.45
N MET A 145 16.64 18.46 -7.46
CA MET A 145 15.92 17.83 -8.56
C MET A 145 14.53 18.46 -8.79
N LEU A 146 13.83 18.83 -7.71
CA LEU A 146 12.55 19.50 -7.79
C LEU A 146 12.67 20.89 -8.43
N GLN A 147 13.67 21.69 -8.03
CA GLN A 147 13.91 23.01 -8.63
C GLN A 147 14.17 22.88 -10.15
N LEU A 148 15.00 21.92 -10.55
CA LEU A 148 15.25 21.63 -11.97
C LEU A 148 13.98 21.18 -12.71
N TYR A 149 13.15 20.36 -12.05
CA TYR A 149 11.89 19.88 -12.60
C TYR A 149 10.87 21.02 -12.80
N LEU A 150 10.79 21.94 -11.85
CA LEU A 150 9.82 23.03 -11.83
C LEU A 150 10.25 24.28 -12.62
N LYS A 151 11.51 24.36 -13.07
CA LYS A 151 12.13 25.58 -13.64
C LYS A 151 11.31 26.34 -14.70
N GLU A 152 10.55 25.62 -15.52
CA GLU A 152 9.73 26.22 -16.59
C GLU A 152 8.51 26.98 -16.05
N GLU A 153 8.06 26.65 -14.85
CA GLU A 153 6.87 27.20 -14.21
C GLU A 153 7.19 28.00 -12.95
N ILE A 154 8.32 27.70 -12.30
CA ILE A 154 8.79 28.32 -11.06
C ILE A 154 10.31 28.40 -11.16
N SER A 155 10.84 29.62 -11.26
CA SER A 155 12.29 29.86 -11.26
C SER A 155 12.93 29.58 -9.91
N ASP A 156 12.23 29.93 -8.83
CA ASP A 156 12.65 29.67 -7.45
C ASP A 156 11.43 29.47 -6.54
N VAL A 157 11.29 28.26 -5.99
CA VAL A 157 10.19 27.93 -5.07
C VAL A 157 10.24 28.77 -3.79
N SER A 158 11.43 29.10 -3.29
CA SER A 158 11.60 29.83 -2.02
C SER A 158 11.06 31.25 -2.08
N GLN A 159 11.04 31.87 -3.26
CA GLN A 159 10.45 33.19 -3.47
C GLN A 159 8.92 33.18 -3.44
N LEU A 160 8.30 32.07 -3.83
CA LEU A 160 6.84 31.92 -3.86
C LEU A 160 6.28 31.37 -2.54
N LEU A 161 7.09 30.61 -1.82
CA LEU A 161 6.75 29.95 -0.55
C LEU A 161 7.92 30.13 0.43
N SER A 162 8.11 31.37 0.92
CA SER A 162 9.21 31.76 1.82
C SER A 162 9.31 30.92 3.07
N ASP A 163 8.16 30.45 3.57
CA ASP A 163 8.07 29.70 4.82
C ASP A 163 8.25 28.19 4.62
N VAL A 164 8.44 27.74 3.37
CA VAL A 164 8.56 26.32 3.03
C VAL A 164 10.01 25.92 2.84
N ASN A 165 10.51 25.12 3.79
CA ASN A 165 11.77 24.40 3.65
C ASN A 165 11.55 23.14 2.79
N LEU A 166 12.17 23.10 1.60
CA LEU A 166 11.97 22.01 0.64
C LEU A 166 12.43 20.63 1.16
N PRO A 167 13.65 20.47 1.72
CA PRO A 167 14.05 19.21 2.37
C PRO A 167 13.07 18.74 3.45
N GLU A 168 12.55 19.66 4.27
CA GLU A 168 11.56 19.34 5.28
C GLU A 168 10.20 18.94 4.67
N LEU A 169 9.78 19.59 3.57
CA LEU A 169 8.59 19.18 2.81
C LEU A 169 8.74 17.76 2.23
N PHE A 170 9.93 17.40 1.75
CA PHE A 170 10.21 16.02 1.33
C PHE A 170 10.12 15.03 2.50
N ALA A 171 10.62 15.40 3.67
CA ALA A 171 10.46 14.59 4.88
C ALA A 171 8.98 14.41 5.25
N LYS A 172 8.20 15.50 5.31
CA LYS A 172 6.73 15.47 5.51
C LYS A 172 6.05 14.51 4.55
N VAL A 173 6.29 14.65 3.24
CA VAL A 173 5.66 13.81 2.23
C VAL A 173 6.10 12.35 2.37
N THR A 174 7.35 12.09 2.74
CA THR A 174 7.89 10.74 2.83
C THR A 174 7.24 9.91 3.94
N CYS A 175 7.01 10.50 5.12
CA CYS A 175 6.37 9.80 6.24
C CYS A 175 4.83 9.82 6.18
N ASN A 176 4.21 10.71 5.40
CA ASN A 176 2.74 10.87 5.35
C ASN A 176 2.07 10.43 4.04
N ARG A 177 2.83 10.05 3.01
CA ARG A 177 2.26 9.59 1.73
C ARG A 177 1.66 8.20 1.83
N PHE A 178 0.60 7.98 1.07
CA PHE A 178 -0.09 6.71 0.94
C PHE A 178 0.16 6.11 -0.45
N SER A 179 0.50 4.81 -0.48
CA SER A 179 0.50 4.05 -1.73
C SER A 179 -0.94 3.72 -2.11
N ILE A 180 -1.39 4.23 -3.25
CA ILE A 180 -2.75 4.02 -3.77
C ILE A 180 -2.75 2.73 -4.58
N VAL A 181 -3.66 1.84 -4.21
CA VAL A 181 -3.74 0.48 -4.72
C VAL A 181 -5.00 0.34 -5.58
N ASN A 182 -4.90 -0.28 -6.75
CA ASN A 182 -6.06 -0.52 -7.62
C ASN A 182 -6.88 -1.74 -7.14
N GLY A 183 -7.97 -2.06 -7.86
CA GLY A 183 -8.82 -3.21 -7.54
C GLY A 183 -8.15 -4.58 -7.67
N GLU A 184 -6.92 -4.66 -8.18
CA GLU A 184 -6.11 -5.89 -8.32
C GLU A 184 -5.00 -5.95 -7.26
N MET A 185 -5.06 -5.11 -6.23
CA MET A 185 -4.04 -4.98 -5.19
C MET A 185 -2.67 -4.47 -5.68
N LEU A 186 -2.61 -3.86 -6.87
CA LEU A 186 -1.38 -3.29 -7.40
C LEU A 186 -1.23 -1.82 -6.98
N ALA A 187 -0.06 -1.47 -6.45
CA ALA A 187 0.31 -0.10 -6.11
C ALA A 187 0.57 0.74 -7.37
N VAL A 188 -0.47 1.39 -7.88
CA VAL A 188 -0.44 2.13 -9.16
C VAL A 188 -0.13 3.62 -9.00
N ALA A 189 -0.35 4.20 -7.82
CA ALA A 189 -0.16 5.62 -7.57
C ALA A 189 0.33 5.88 -6.14
N VAL A 190 0.74 7.12 -5.87
CA VAL A 190 1.09 7.61 -4.52
C VAL A 190 0.44 8.96 -4.32
N GLY A 191 -0.11 9.21 -3.13
CA GLY A 191 -0.82 10.45 -2.82
C GLY A 191 -0.72 10.87 -1.37
N LEU A 192 -1.00 12.14 -1.11
CA LEU A 192 -1.02 12.75 0.21
C LEU A 192 -2.47 13.02 0.62
N TYR A 193 -2.85 12.60 1.82
CA TYR A 193 -4.20 12.76 2.37
C TYR A 193 -4.10 13.34 3.79
N PRO A 194 -3.86 14.66 3.95
CA PRO A 194 -3.47 15.24 5.24
C PRO A 194 -4.35 14.86 6.43
N GLY A 195 -5.68 14.94 6.31
CA GLY A 195 -6.60 14.52 7.38
C GLY A 195 -6.49 13.04 7.75
N MET A 196 -6.12 12.15 6.82
CA MET A 196 -5.91 10.72 7.09
C MET A 196 -4.51 10.39 7.59
N SER A 197 -3.56 11.32 7.47
CA SER A 197 -2.22 11.20 8.07
C SER A 197 -2.24 11.29 9.60
N LEU A 198 -3.37 11.69 10.20
CA LEU A 198 -3.59 11.64 11.65
C LEU A 198 -3.80 10.21 12.20
N LEU A 199 -4.03 9.21 11.36
CA LEU A 199 -4.26 7.83 11.81
C LEU A 199 -2.94 7.21 12.27
N ASN A 200 -2.77 6.98 13.57
CA ASN A 200 -1.58 6.36 14.13
C ASN A 200 -1.47 4.87 13.78
N HIS A 201 -0.25 4.34 13.94
CA HIS A 201 0.03 2.93 13.72
C HIS A 201 -0.41 2.05 14.89
N SER A 202 -0.95 0.87 14.57
CA SER A 202 -0.98 -0.31 15.45
C SER A 202 -0.70 -1.58 14.65
N CYS A 203 0.04 -2.54 15.22
CA CYS A 203 0.14 -3.89 14.65
C CYS A 203 -1.15 -4.70 14.86
N GLU A 204 -2.09 -4.22 15.68
CA GLU A 204 -3.48 -4.71 15.79
C GLU A 204 -4.43 -3.54 15.53
N PRO A 205 -4.55 -3.09 14.26
CA PRO A 205 -5.34 -1.93 13.95
C PRO A 205 -6.84 -2.21 14.13
N ASN A 206 -7.61 -1.14 14.32
CA ASN A 206 -9.07 -1.21 14.33
C ASN A 206 -9.71 -0.70 13.04
N CYS A 207 -8.92 -0.05 12.19
CA CYS A 207 -9.32 0.41 10.88
C CYS A 207 -8.41 -0.12 9.77
N LYS A 208 -8.94 -0.11 8.55
CA LYS A 208 -8.20 -0.37 7.31
C LYS A 208 -8.49 0.71 6.28
N ILE A 209 -7.46 1.05 5.51
CA ILE A 209 -7.56 1.92 4.35
C ILE A 209 -7.80 1.08 3.10
N VAL A 210 -8.81 1.47 2.33
CA VAL A 210 -9.16 0.88 1.03
C VAL A 210 -9.24 1.99 -0.01
N PHE A 211 -8.79 1.74 -1.22
CA PHE A 211 -8.88 2.71 -2.30
C PHE A 211 -9.96 2.33 -3.31
N ILE A 212 -10.80 3.30 -3.68
CA ILE A 212 -11.70 3.20 -4.83
C ILE A 212 -11.28 4.28 -5.82
N GLY A 213 -10.50 3.88 -6.83
CA GLY A 213 -9.80 4.84 -7.69
C GLY A 213 -8.80 5.66 -6.88
N ARG A 214 -9.00 6.99 -6.83
CA ARG A 214 -8.17 7.91 -6.04
C ARG A 214 -8.74 8.22 -4.66
N HIS A 215 -9.91 7.70 -4.29
CA HIS A 215 -10.54 8.00 -3.01
C HIS A 215 -10.08 7.02 -1.95
N LEU A 216 -9.71 7.53 -0.78
CA LEU A 216 -9.31 6.76 0.40
C LEU A 216 -10.55 6.53 1.26
N HIS A 217 -10.88 5.28 1.51
CA HIS A 217 -11.98 4.85 2.39
C HIS A 217 -11.40 4.28 3.68
N LEU A 218 -11.69 4.92 4.81
CA LEU A 218 -11.36 4.40 6.13
C LEU A 218 -12.50 3.51 6.62
N ARG A 219 -12.22 2.23 6.86
CA ARG A 219 -13.23 1.24 7.28
C ARG A 219 -12.88 0.62 8.62
N ALA A 220 -13.88 0.39 9.47
CA ALA A 220 -13.70 -0.37 10.70
C ALA A 220 -13.54 -1.86 10.36
N ILE A 221 -12.56 -2.53 10.97
CA ILE A 221 -12.36 -3.98 10.83
C ILE A 221 -12.71 -4.76 12.10
N ARG A 222 -13.04 -4.04 13.17
CA ARG A 222 -13.63 -4.58 14.41
C ARG A 222 -14.56 -3.53 15.01
N LYS A 223 -15.25 -3.89 16.10
CA LYS A 223 -16.03 -2.95 16.92
C LYS A 223 -15.11 -1.86 17.48
N ILE A 224 -15.54 -0.60 17.45
CA ILE A 224 -14.80 0.55 17.97
C ILE A 224 -15.71 1.33 18.92
N GLN A 225 -15.22 1.62 20.13
CA GLN A 225 -15.97 2.39 21.13
C GLN A 225 -15.80 3.90 20.90
N ALA A 226 -16.78 4.69 21.35
CA ALA A 226 -16.61 6.15 21.40
C ALA A 226 -15.41 6.51 22.29
N GLY A 227 -14.58 7.44 21.84
CA GLY A 227 -13.33 7.84 22.48
C GLY A 227 -12.11 6.99 22.13
N GLU A 228 -12.30 5.83 21.50
CA GLU A 228 -11.19 4.94 21.12
C GLU A 228 -10.38 5.53 19.95
N GLU A 229 -9.05 5.46 20.03
CA GLU A 229 -8.13 5.89 18.96
C GLU A 229 -8.31 5.02 17.71
N LEU A 230 -8.43 5.67 16.55
CA LEU A 230 -8.49 5.04 15.25
C LEU A 230 -7.05 4.79 14.76
N THR A 231 -6.73 3.53 14.53
CA THR A 231 -5.39 3.10 14.11
C THR A 231 -5.45 2.26 12.84
N VAL A 232 -4.41 2.38 12.03
CA VAL A 232 -4.19 1.57 10.82
C VAL A 232 -2.82 0.90 10.89
N THR A 233 -2.56 -0.12 10.08
CA THR A 233 -1.19 -0.62 9.93
C THR A 233 -0.45 0.17 8.84
N TYR A 234 0.80 0.54 9.11
CA TYR A 234 1.68 1.22 8.13
C TYR A 234 2.56 0.23 7.36
N ILE A 235 2.61 -1.00 7.87
CA ILE A 235 3.53 -2.05 7.45
C ILE A 235 2.74 -3.36 7.26
N ASP A 236 3.38 -4.33 6.63
CA ASP A 236 2.87 -5.70 6.66
C ASP A 236 2.92 -6.22 8.11
N GLN A 237 1.88 -6.95 8.52
CA GLN A 237 1.78 -7.55 9.85
C GLN A 237 2.41 -8.95 9.90
N LEU A 238 2.57 -9.59 8.74
CA LEU A 238 3.14 -10.94 8.59
C LEU A 238 4.67 -10.91 8.61
N MET A 239 5.21 -10.40 9.73
CA MET A 239 6.64 -10.29 10.03
C MET A 239 6.87 -10.43 11.55
N PRO A 240 8.01 -10.98 11.98
CA PRO A 240 8.40 -11.01 13.39
C PRO A 240 8.51 -9.59 13.98
N THR A 241 8.37 -9.47 15.29
CA THR A 241 8.32 -8.18 15.99
C THR A 241 9.57 -7.35 15.74
N VAL A 242 10.76 -7.96 15.74
CA VAL A 242 12.02 -7.26 15.44
C VAL A 242 12.00 -6.62 14.05
N GLU A 243 11.47 -7.30 13.03
CA GLU A 243 11.37 -6.76 11.67
C GLU A 243 10.36 -5.63 11.59
N ARG A 244 9.20 -5.78 12.26
CA ARG A 244 8.20 -4.71 12.37
C ARG A 244 8.79 -3.46 13.03
N GLN A 245 9.47 -3.61 14.16
CA GLN A 245 10.14 -2.50 14.86
C GLN A 245 11.20 -1.83 13.99
N ASN A 246 12.06 -2.60 13.32
CA ASN A 246 13.08 -2.06 12.43
C ASN A 246 12.47 -1.26 11.28
N GLN A 247 11.38 -1.74 10.67
CA GLN A 247 10.70 -1.03 9.59
C GLN A 247 10.03 0.25 10.09
N LEU A 248 9.40 0.22 11.26
CA LEU A 248 8.75 1.40 11.85
C LEU A 248 9.79 2.45 12.27
N LYS A 249 10.88 2.03 12.91
CA LYS A 249 11.97 2.91 13.33
C LYS A 249 12.67 3.57 12.13
N SER A 250 12.97 2.79 11.08
CA SER A 250 13.65 3.32 9.89
C SER A 250 12.80 4.27 9.05
N LYS A 251 11.49 3.99 8.89
CA LYS A 251 10.61 4.79 8.01
C LYS A 251 9.81 5.88 8.73
N TYR A 252 9.47 5.65 10.00
CA TYR A 252 8.53 6.49 10.76
C TYR A 252 9.12 7.01 12.09
N CYS A 253 10.36 6.65 12.42
CA CYS A 253 11.11 7.18 13.56
C CYS A 253 10.42 7.02 14.93
N PHE A 254 9.74 5.88 15.13
CA PHE A 254 9.16 5.51 16.42
C PHE A 254 9.29 3.99 16.67
N GLU A 255 9.14 3.60 17.94
CA GLU A 255 9.06 2.21 18.38
C GLU A 255 7.63 1.90 18.78
N CYS A 256 7.08 0.79 18.30
CA CYS A 256 5.68 0.44 18.55
C CYS A 256 5.53 -0.22 19.92
N ASP A 257 4.59 0.27 20.71
CA ASP A 257 4.25 -0.20 22.05
C ASP A 257 2.93 -0.98 22.11
N CYS A 258 2.37 -1.36 20.96
CA CYS A 258 1.10 -2.10 20.94
C CYS A 258 1.26 -3.50 21.57
N ARG A 259 0.13 -4.11 21.95
CA ARG A 259 0.09 -5.42 22.62
C ARG A 259 0.92 -6.49 21.91
N LEU A 260 0.79 -6.67 20.58
CA LEU A 260 1.60 -7.65 19.84
C LEU A 260 3.11 -7.40 19.90
N CYS A 261 3.54 -6.15 19.97
CA CYS A 261 4.95 -5.80 20.08
C CYS A 261 5.49 -5.96 21.50
N GLN A 262 4.62 -5.88 22.52
CA GLN A 262 4.97 -6.09 23.91
C GLN A 262 5.00 -7.59 24.27
N THR A 263 4.05 -8.37 23.76
CA THR A 263 3.94 -9.80 24.09
C THR A 263 4.77 -10.69 23.18
N CYS A 264 5.02 -10.26 21.93
CA CYS A 264 5.72 -11.04 20.91
C CYS A 264 5.10 -12.43 20.66
N ASP A 265 3.81 -12.64 20.97
CA ASP A 265 3.14 -13.96 21.02
C ASP A 265 3.28 -14.77 19.72
N ASN A 266 3.39 -14.08 18.58
CA ASN A 266 3.47 -14.71 17.27
C ASN A 266 4.91 -15.02 16.84
N ASP A 267 5.94 -14.43 17.46
CA ASP A 267 7.32 -14.51 16.98
C ASP A 267 7.87 -15.93 17.05
N GLU A 268 7.65 -16.63 18.17
CA GLU A 268 8.05 -18.04 18.33
C GLU A 268 7.48 -18.92 17.21
N ARG A 269 6.21 -18.67 16.86
CA ARG A 269 5.50 -19.41 15.81
C ARG A 269 6.00 -19.03 14.41
N MET A 270 6.18 -17.74 14.15
CA MET A 270 6.69 -17.21 12.87
C MET A 270 8.13 -17.66 12.59
N LEU A 271 8.91 -17.92 13.64
CA LEU A 271 10.32 -18.33 13.56
C LEU A 271 10.51 -19.82 13.91
N SER A 272 9.44 -20.61 13.88
CA SER A 272 9.48 -22.04 14.19
C SER A 272 10.33 -22.84 13.17
N GLY A 273 10.86 -23.98 13.62
CA GLY A 273 11.74 -24.84 12.83
C GLY A 273 13.24 -24.61 13.10
N ASP A 274 14.09 -25.20 12.26
CA ASP A 274 15.53 -25.04 12.35
C ASP A 274 15.96 -23.58 12.08
N ARG A 275 16.70 -23.00 13.03
CA ARG A 275 17.09 -21.58 12.99
C ARG A 275 17.99 -21.26 11.80
N GLN A 276 18.93 -22.14 11.46
CA GLN A 276 19.89 -21.88 10.38
C GLN A 276 19.21 -21.99 9.01
N ALA A 277 18.32 -22.97 8.83
CA ALA A 277 17.51 -23.12 7.64
C ALA A 277 16.52 -21.97 7.48
N SER A 278 15.88 -21.52 8.57
CA SER A 278 14.99 -20.36 8.57
C SER A 278 15.72 -19.07 8.13
N GLU A 279 16.93 -18.80 8.64
CA GLU A 279 17.69 -17.60 8.24
C GLU A 279 18.09 -17.65 6.75
N LYS A 280 18.54 -18.80 6.25
CA LYS A 280 18.80 -18.99 4.81
C LYS A 280 17.55 -18.76 3.95
N THR A 281 16.38 -19.18 4.47
CA THR A 281 15.09 -18.97 3.79
C THR A 281 14.75 -17.48 3.74
N LYS A 282 14.96 -16.75 4.84
CA LYS A 282 14.78 -15.30 4.91
C LYS A 282 15.63 -14.55 3.88
N ASP A 283 16.91 -14.88 3.76
CA ASP A 283 17.79 -14.25 2.77
C ASP A 283 17.29 -14.47 1.33
N LEU A 284 16.76 -15.66 1.06
CA LEU A 284 16.23 -16.02 -0.25
C LEU A 284 14.93 -15.28 -0.61
N VAL A 285 14.07 -14.97 0.37
CA VAL A 285 12.80 -14.24 0.15
C VAL A 285 13.04 -12.95 -0.63
N SER A 286 14.06 -12.18 -0.27
CA SER A 286 14.39 -10.91 -0.95
C SER A 286 14.83 -11.13 -2.40
N LYS A 287 15.64 -12.16 -2.65
CA LYS A 287 16.11 -12.52 -3.99
C LYS A 287 14.96 -13.00 -4.89
N VAL A 288 14.05 -13.81 -4.37
CA VAL A 288 12.86 -14.29 -5.10
C VAL A 288 11.98 -13.10 -5.50
N LEU A 289 11.73 -12.18 -4.57
CA LEU A 289 10.94 -10.98 -4.84
C LEU A 289 11.57 -10.11 -5.94
N GLU A 290 12.90 -9.97 -5.95
CA GLU A 290 13.62 -9.25 -7.00
C GLU A 290 13.41 -9.89 -8.38
N LEU A 291 13.55 -11.22 -8.48
CA LEU A 291 13.33 -11.96 -9.73
C LEU A 291 11.90 -11.80 -10.25
N GLN A 292 10.89 -11.91 -9.37
CA GLN A 292 9.49 -11.71 -9.74
C GLN A 292 9.23 -10.28 -10.21
N SER A 293 9.84 -9.28 -9.58
CA SER A 293 9.73 -7.87 -10.02
C SER A 293 10.28 -7.66 -11.45
N LYS A 294 11.27 -8.46 -11.86
CA LYS A 294 11.84 -8.51 -13.20
C LYS A 294 11.11 -9.48 -14.14
N LYS A 295 10.01 -10.08 -13.69
CA LYS A 295 9.21 -11.10 -14.40
C LYS A 295 10.01 -12.36 -14.77
N GLN A 296 11.05 -12.68 -14.00
CA GLN A 296 11.87 -13.89 -14.16
C GLN A 296 11.24 -15.07 -13.41
N TRP A 297 10.03 -15.45 -13.82
CA TRP A 297 9.18 -16.40 -13.10
C TRP A 297 9.77 -17.82 -13.02
N GLY A 298 10.43 -18.29 -14.09
CA GLY A 298 11.05 -19.63 -14.11
C GLY A 298 12.20 -19.77 -13.12
N GLU A 299 13.09 -18.77 -13.04
CA GLU A 299 14.20 -18.74 -12.09
C GLU A 299 13.68 -18.60 -10.65
N SER A 300 12.68 -17.73 -10.44
CA SER A 300 11.99 -17.59 -9.16
C SER A 300 11.42 -18.92 -8.68
N LEU A 301 10.69 -19.65 -9.54
CA LEU A 301 10.10 -20.94 -9.19
C LEU A 301 11.17 -22.00 -8.88
N ALA A 302 12.25 -22.04 -9.67
CA ALA A 302 13.36 -22.97 -9.43
C ALA A 302 14.01 -22.76 -8.05
N LEU A 303 14.23 -21.50 -7.64
CA LEU A 303 14.74 -21.17 -6.31
C LEU A 303 13.75 -21.56 -5.21
N CYS A 304 12.46 -21.27 -5.39
CA CYS A 304 11.43 -21.65 -4.44
C CYS A 304 11.39 -23.18 -4.24
N ARG A 305 11.34 -23.97 -5.34
CA ARG A 305 11.34 -25.44 -5.28
C ARG A 305 12.54 -25.98 -4.50
N ALA A 306 13.74 -25.55 -4.88
CA ALA A 306 14.97 -25.99 -4.24
C ALA A 306 15.00 -25.66 -2.73
N GLN A 307 14.47 -24.50 -2.34
CA GLN A 307 14.41 -24.11 -0.93
C GLN A 307 13.37 -24.91 -0.15
N LEU A 308 12.18 -25.11 -0.72
CA LEU A 308 11.11 -25.90 -0.10
C LEU A 308 11.55 -27.36 0.12
N GLU A 309 12.28 -27.94 -0.85
CA GLU A 309 12.86 -29.28 -0.73
C GLU A 309 13.89 -29.36 0.40
N ARG A 310 14.85 -28.41 0.45
CA ARG A 310 15.86 -28.33 1.53
C ARG A 310 15.24 -28.17 2.91
N ASN A 311 14.10 -27.49 3.00
CA ASN A 311 13.40 -27.22 4.25
C ASN A 311 12.53 -28.38 4.73
N THR A 312 12.39 -29.47 3.96
CA THR A 312 11.56 -30.62 4.32
C THR A 312 11.97 -31.19 5.68
N GLY A 313 11.05 -31.21 6.63
CA GLY A 313 11.29 -31.68 8.00
C GLY A 313 12.07 -30.72 8.89
N LEU A 314 12.61 -29.62 8.36
CA LEU A 314 13.39 -28.63 9.10
C LEU A 314 12.61 -27.36 9.40
N VAL A 315 11.90 -26.82 8.40
CA VAL A 315 11.16 -25.56 8.54
C VAL A 315 9.69 -25.81 8.19
N PRO A 316 8.76 -25.68 9.16
CA PRO A 316 7.34 -25.92 8.93
C PRO A 316 6.72 -24.78 8.09
N ASP A 317 5.62 -25.07 7.40
CA ASP A 317 4.91 -24.09 6.55
C ASP A 317 4.37 -22.87 7.33
N LYS A 318 4.25 -23.01 8.65
CA LYS A 318 3.91 -21.90 9.55
C LYS A 318 5.02 -20.85 9.58
N ASN A 319 6.30 -21.26 9.58
CA ASN A 319 7.42 -20.32 9.56
C ASN A 319 7.21 -19.24 8.48
N ILE A 320 7.34 -17.97 8.85
CA ILE A 320 6.90 -16.85 8.02
C ILE A 320 7.69 -16.74 6.71
N TYR A 321 8.96 -17.14 6.72
CA TYR A 321 9.78 -17.13 5.51
C TYR A 321 9.43 -18.31 4.60
N GLN A 322 9.14 -19.49 5.18
CA GLN A 322 8.63 -20.64 4.42
C GLN A 322 7.27 -20.32 3.78
N LEU A 323 6.36 -19.70 4.53
CA LEU A 323 5.06 -19.24 4.03
C LEU A 323 5.21 -18.30 2.83
N ARG A 324 6.13 -17.34 2.90
CA ARG A 324 6.43 -16.43 1.78
C ARG A 324 6.98 -17.16 0.56
N ILE A 325 7.88 -18.13 0.75
CA ILE A 325 8.40 -18.94 -0.36
C ILE A 325 7.26 -19.75 -1.02
N LEU A 326 6.32 -20.28 -0.24
CA LEU A 326 5.14 -20.97 -0.77
C LEU A 326 4.23 -20.06 -1.59
N ASP A 327 3.93 -18.86 -1.09
CA ASP A 327 3.10 -17.88 -1.81
C ASP A 327 3.78 -17.45 -3.12
N TYR A 328 5.08 -17.15 -3.09
CA TYR A 328 5.85 -16.84 -4.28
C TYR A 328 5.94 -17.99 -5.28
N ALA A 329 6.08 -19.24 -4.81
CA ALA A 329 6.06 -20.41 -5.67
C ALA A 329 4.70 -20.56 -6.37
N MET A 330 3.61 -20.36 -5.61
CA MET A 330 2.26 -20.39 -6.16
C MET A 330 2.07 -19.32 -7.24
N ASP A 331 2.44 -18.06 -6.99
CA ASP A 331 2.30 -16.97 -7.96
C ASP A 331 3.13 -17.23 -9.24
N ALA A 332 4.34 -17.80 -9.09
CA ALA A 332 5.15 -18.20 -10.22
C ALA A 332 4.51 -19.35 -11.02
N CYS A 333 4.00 -20.39 -10.35
CA CYS A 333 3.28 -21.49 -11.00
C CYS A 333 2.03 -21.00 -11.74
N MET A 334 1.25 -20.09 -11.15
CA MET A 334 0.08 -19.49 -11.81
C MET A 334 0.49 -18.75 -13.08
N THR A 335 1.58 -17.97 -13.02
CA THR A 335 2.07 -17.21 -14.19
C THR A 335 2.64 -18.11 -15.28
N LEU A 336 3.26 -19.23 -14.90
CA LEU A 336 3.82 -20.24 -15.81
C LEU A 336 2.79 -21.29 -16.27
N ASN A 337 1.52 -21.13 -15.90
CA ASN A 337 0.43 -22.04 -16.23
C ASN A 337 0.66 -23.49 -15.73
N LEU A 338 1.06 -23.62 -14.47
CA LEU A 338 1.29 -24.90 -13.75
C LEU A 338 0.24 -25.07 -12.63
N PRO A 339 -1.04 -25.36 -12.95
CA PRO A 339 -2.15 -25.23 -12.00
C PRO A 339 -2.13 -26.26 -10.86
N GLU A 340 -1.71 -27.49 -11.11
CA GLU A 340 -1.66 -28.54 -10.08
C GLU A 340 -0.64 -28.23 -8.98
N GLU A 341 0.52 -27.73 -9.38
CA GLU A 341 1.57 -27.34 -8.45
C GLU A 341 1.25 -26.02 -7.73
N ALA A 342 0.67 -25.04 -8.45
CA ALA A 342 0.13 -23.83 -7.84
C ALA A 342 -0.87 -24.18 -6.72
N LEU A 343 -1.76 -25.14 -6.99
CA LEU A 343 -2.75 -25.59 -6.01
C LEU A 343 -2.07 -26.27 -4.81
N ARG A 344 -1.06 -27.12 -5.05
CA ARG A 344 -0.30 -27.79 -3.97
C ARG A 344 0.38 -26.78 -3.05
N TYR A 345 0.99 -25.73 -3.59
CA TYR A 345 1.56 -24.67 -2.76
C TYR A 345 0.47 -23.84 -2.07
N GLY A 346 -0.59 -23.47 -2.78
CA GLY A 346 -1.70 -22.70 -2.24
C GLY A 346 -2.37 -23.34 -1.02
N TYR A 347 -2.63 -24.65 -1.05
CA TYR A 347 -3.20 -25.34 0.11
C TYR A 347 -2.34 -25.25 1.36
N ARG A 348 -1.02 -25.33 1.19
CA ARG A 348 -0.05 -25.26 2.29
C ARG A 348 -0.02 -23.91 2.98
N THR A 349 -0.49 -22.84 2.32
CA THR A 349 -0.52 -21.49 2.91
C THR A 349 -1.80 -21.17 3.67
N LEU A 350 -2.90 -21.90 3.45
CA LEU A 350 -4.22 -21.58 4.03
C LEU A 350 -4.24 -21.61 5.57
N GLU A 351 -3.69 -22.66 6.19
CA GLU A 351 -3.64 -22.77 7.65
C GLU A 351 -2.69 -21.72 8.26
N PRO A 352 -1.45 -21.54 7.75
CA PRO A 352 -0.58 -20.45 8.22
C PRO A 352 -1.22 -19.05 8.15
N TYR A 353 -1.93 -18.70 7.08
CA TYR A 353 -2.60 -17.40 6.99
C TYR A 353 -3.72 -17.21 8.02
N ARG A 354 -4.39 -18.28 8.45
CA ARG A 354 -5.38 -18.25 9.55
C ARG A 354 -4.72 -18.08 10.92
N TYR A 355 -3.49 -18.55 11.06
CA TYR A 355 -2.85 -18.74 12.35
C TYR A 355 -2.27 -17.47 12.97
N TYR A 356 -1.84 -16.50 12.15
CA TYR A 356 -1.06 -15.33 12.62
C TYR A 356 -1.88 -14.11 13.04
N THR A 357 -3.19 -14.10 12.77
CA THR A 357 -4.04 -12.95 13.08
C THR A 357 -5.06 -13.32 14.13
N SER A 358 -5.24 -12.47 15.14
CA SER A 358 -6.23 -12.59 16.22
C SER A 358 -7.69 -12.40 15.74
N GLY A 359 -7.98 -12.62 14.45
CA GLY A 359 -9.27 -12.38 13.81
C GLY A 359 -9.22 -12.61 12.30
N ILE A 360 -10.09 -11.90 11.58
CA ILE A 360 -10.25 -12.02 10.13
C ILE A 360 -9.01 -11.48 9.39
N ASN A 361 -8.43 -12.26 8.48
CA ASN A 361 -7.24 -11.89 7.70
C ASN A 361 -7.58 -11.61 6.23
N ALA A 362 -7.31 -10.40 5.75
CA ALA A 362 -7.44 -10.08 4.33
C ALA A 362 -6.55 -10.97 3.44
N SER A 363 -5.33 -11.31 3.88
CA SER A 363 -4.41 -12.15 3.12
C SER A 363 -4.96 -13.57 2.93
N GLN A 364 -5.65 -14.12 3.93
CA GLN A 364 -6.34 -15.41 3.80
C GLN A 364 -7.42 -15.36 2.71
N ALA A 365 -8.24 -14.30 2.68
CA ALA A 365 -9.27 -14.16 1.67
C ALA A 365 -8.68 -13.99 0.25
N LEU A 366 -7.60 -13.21 0.13
CA LEU A 366 -6.87 -13.09 -1.13
C LEU A 366 -6.34 -14.45 -1.60
N GLN A 367 -5.81 -15.26 -0.67
CA GLN A 367 -5.34 -16.59 -1.00
C GLN A 367 -6.47 -17.52 -1.46
N MET A 368 -7.63 -17.45 -0.81
CA MET A 368 -8.81 -18.21 -1.22
C MET A 368 -9.29 -17.82 -2.62
N ILE A 369 -9.25 -16.53 -2.95
CA ILE A 369 -9.58 -16.02 -4.29
C ILE A 369 -8.60 -16.55 -5.35
N LYS A 370 -7.30 -16.70 -5.02
CA LYS A 370 -6.32 -17.28 -5.94
C LYS A 370 -6.53 -18.79 -6.14
N ILE A 371 -6.89 -19.52 -5.09
CA ILE A 371 -7.05 -20.99 -5.11
C ILE A 371 -8.35 -21.44 -5.78
N GLY A 372 -9.47 -20.73 -5.56
CA GLY A 372 -10.79 -21.13 -6.06
C GLY A 372 -10.82 -21.45 -7.57
N PRO A 373 -10.28 -20.61 -8.46
CA PRO A 373 -10.23 -20.91 -9.89
C PRO A 373 -9.47 -22.19 -10.23
N LEU A 374 -8.39 -22.51 -9.51
CA LEU A 374 -7.61 -23.75 -9.70
C LEU A 374 -8.45 -24.99 -9.32
N LEU A 375 -9.26 -24.89 -8.26
CA LEU A 375 -10.19 -25.96 -7.88
C LEU A 375 -11.31 -26.15 -8.91
N GLY A 376 -11.84 -25.06 -9.44
CA GLY A 376 -12.84 -25.10 -10.51
C GLY A 376 -12.32 -25.84 -11.74
N GLN A 377 -11.08 -25.59 -12.14
CA GLN A 377 -10.43 -26.30 -13.25
C GLN A 377 -10.26 -27.80 -13.00
N GLN A 378 -10.12 -28.23 -11.74
CA GLN A 378 -10.05 -29.64 -11.36
C GLN A 378 -11.44 -30.28 -11.11
N GLY A 379 -12.54 -29.57 -11.38
CA GLY A 379 -13.90 -30.06 -11.15
C GLY A 379 -14.32 -30.09 -9.67
N LYS A 380 -13.51 -29.55 -8.75
CA LYS A 380 -13.80 -29.49 -7.30
C LYS A 380 -14.73 -28.31 -6.96
N LEU A 381 -15.91 -28.31 -7.57
CA LEU A 381 -16.82 -27.15 -7.54
C LEU A 381 -17.34 -26.82 -6.14
N LEU A 382 -17.67 -27.82 -5.32
CA LEU A 382 -18.17 -27.58 -3.95
C LEU A 382 -17.13 -26.88 -3.07
N GLU A 383 -15.89 -27.33 -3.15
CA GLU A 383 -14.77 -26.75 -2.39
C GLU A 383 -14.45 -25.33 -2.88
N CYS A 384 -14.42 -25.14 -4.22
CA CYS A 384 -14.28 -23.84 -4.85
C CYS A 384 -15.34 -22.84 -4.33
N MET A 385 -16.61 -23.23 -4.33
CA MET A 385 -17.70 -22.37 -3.87
C MET A 385 -17.61 -22.07 -2.37
N SER A 386 -17.26 -23.06 -1.54
CA SER A 386 -17.04 -22.85 -0.11
C SER A 386 -15.93 -21.82 0.14
N MET A 387 -14.82 -21.90 -0.61
CA MET A 387 -13.72 -20.94 -0.47
C MET A 387 -14.12 -19.53 -0.90
N PHE A 388 -14.90 -19.39 -1.99
CA PHE A 388 -15.40 -18.08 -2.41
C PHE A 388 -16.40 -17.48 -1.42
N GLN A 389 -17.25 -18.29 -0.78
CA GLN A 389 -18.17 -17.82 0.27
C GLN A 389 -17.40 -17.30 1.49
N GLU A 390 -16.39 -18.04 1.94
CA GLU A 390 -15.53 -17.62 3.07
C GLU A 390 -14.77 -16.34 2.72
N ALA A 391 -14.14 -16.29 1.53
CA ALA A 391 -13.47 -15.09 1.03
C ALA A 391 -14.42 -13.89 0.96
N TYR A 392 -15.66 -14.07 0.49
CA TYR A 392 -16.66 -13.00 0.42
C TYR A 392 -16.98 -12.42 1.80
N GLY A 393 -17.16 -13.26 2.82
CA GLY A 393 -17.43 -12.82 4.19
C GLY A 393 -16.33 -11.88 4.71
N ILE A 394 -15.08 -12.24 4.44
CA ILE A 394 -13.90 -11.44 4.81
C ILE A 394 -13.80 -10.16 3.98
N MET A 395 -13.88 -10.27 2.66
CA MET A 395 -13.69 -9.16 1.72
C MET A 395 -14.77 -8.09 1.89
N LYS A 396 -16.01 -8.48 2.19
CA LYS A 396 -17.12 -7.56 2.48
C LYS A 396 -16.81 -6.63 3.66
N ILE A 397 -16.17 -7.15 4.71
CA ILE A 397 -15.81 -6.35 5.89
C ILE A 397 -14.60 -5.45 5.56
N PHE A 398 -13.54 -6.05 5.02
CA PHE A 398 -12.26 -5.36 4.84
C PHE A 398 -12.27 -4.35 3.70
N TYR A 399 -12.92 -4.68 2.59
CA TYR A 399 -12.90 -3.90 1.36
C TYR A 399 -14.25 -3.26 1.01
N GLY A 400 -15.35 -3.74 1.61
CA GLY A 400 -16.70 -3.30 1.27
C GLY A 400 -17.27 -4.02 0.06
N ARG A 401 -18.56 -3.81 -0.19
CA ARG A 401 -19.27 -4.41 -1.33
C ARG A 401 -18.89 -3.76 -2.65
N GLU A 402 -18.51 -2.49 -2.64
CA GLU A 402 -18.22 -1.70 -3.83
C GLU A 402 -16.84 -2.02 -4.45
N HIS A 403 -15.96 -2.67 -3.68
CA HIS A 403 -14.62 -3.00 -4.14
C HIS A 403 -14.66 -4.03 -5.30
N PRO A 404 -13.86 -3.85 -6.38
CA PRO A 404 -13.92 -4.73 -7.55
C PRO A 404 -13.79 -6.23 -7.25
N MET A 405 -12.90 -6.61 -6.32
CA MET A 405 -12.75 -8.02 -5.93
C MET A 405 -13.98 -8.56 -5.21
N THR A 406 -14.62 -7.76 -4.35
CA THR A 406 -15.86 -8.16 -3.68
C THR A 406 -16.99 -8.28 -4.70
N GLN A 407 -17.08 -7.35 -5.64
CA GLN A 407 -18.06 -7.41 -6.74
C GLN A 407 -17.88 -8.65 -7.61
N ASN A 408 -16.64 -9.05 -7.89
CA ASN A 408 -16.38 -10.28 -8.64
C ASN A 408 -16.86 -11.52 -7.86
N LEU A 409 -16.61 -11.58 -6.55
CA LEU A 409 -17.14 -12.65 -5.70
C LEU A 409 -18.67 -12.67 -5.66
N ILE A 410 -19.32 -11.51 -5.57
CA ILE A 410 -20.79 -11.36 -5.63
C ILE A 410 -21.33 -11.98 -6.93
N LYS A 411 -20.72 -11.64 -8.08
CA LYS A 411 -21.11 -12.21 -9.38
C LYS A 411 -20.94 -13.72 -9.46
N ILE A 412 -19.85 -14.25 -8.91
CA ILE A 412 -19.57 -15.69 -8.89
C ILE A 412 -20.58 -16.43 -7.99
N LEU A 413 -20.92 -15.84 -6.85
CA LEU A 413 -21.82 -16.44 -5.86
C LEU A 413 -23.31 -16.22 -6.16
N GLY A 414 -23.66 -15.29 -7.05
CA GLY A 414 -25.03 -14.96 -7.41
C GLY A 414 -25.82 -14.28 -6.28
N CYS A 415 -25.15 -13.49 -5.43
CA CYS A 415 -25.75 -12.87 -4.23
C CYS A 415 -25.90 -11.35 -4.28
#